data_AF-A0A9D4DU83-F1
#
_entry.id   AF-A0A9D4DU83-F1
#
_cell.length_a   1.000
_cell.length_b   1.000
_cell.length_c   1.000
_cell.angle_alpha   90.00
_cell.angle_beta   90.00
_cell.angle_gamma   90.00
#
_symmetry.space_group_name_H-M   'P 1'
#
loop_
_entity.id
_entity.type
_entity.pdbx_description
1 polymer ?
#
loop_
_entity_poly.entity_id
_entity_poly.type
_entity_poly.pdbx_seq_one_letter_code
_entity_poly.pdbx_strand_id
1 'polypeptide(L)'
;AEPCSRDICYHYSWDFAQNVHFPHHAQQVGPIYFCSPRKCHVFGMCAEGSGKQVFYLIDEAELPEKGAESVVSLAHHHFQHFGVGEKHAEIHFDNAVGQNKNHTVIWYAMWRTLTGLHETMSLNCMITGHTKFAPDYHFGIWKLK
;
A
#
# COMPACT_ATOMS: atom_id res chain seq x y z
N ALA A 1 -2.29 17.66 -5.55
CA ALA A 1 -1.73 19.03 -5.46
C ALA A 1 -0.30 18.98 -5.94
N GLU A 2 0.34 20.11 -6.27
CA GLU A 2 1.77 20.08 -6.59
C GLU A 2 2.56 19.45 -5.41
N PRO A 3 3.52 18.55 -5.67
CA PRO A 3 4.36 17.96 -4.62
C PRO A 3 5.07 19.05 -3.81
N CYS A 4 5.31 18.80 -2.52
CA CYS A 4 6.07 19.70 -1.63
C CYS A 4 5.53 21.15 -1.54
N SER A 5 4.24 21.37 -1.85
CA SER A 5 3.67 22.73 -1.95
C SER A 5 3.12 23.27 -0.63
N ARG A 6 2.82 22.40 0.34
CA ARG A 6 2.18 22.76 1.60
C ARG A 6 3.01 22.31 2.78
N ASP A 7 3.26 23.25 3.69
CA ASP A 7 3.95 22.99 4.95
C ASP A 7 3.04 22.29 5.95
N ILE A 8 2.83 21.00 5.71
CA ILE A 8 2.01 20.11 6.51
C ILE A 8 2.73 18.76 6.67
N CYS A 9 2.48 18.13 7.81
CA CYS A 9 2.77 16.71 8.03
C CYS A 9 1.54 15.89 7.74
N TYR A 10 1.67 14.86 6.91
CA TYR A 10 0.58 13.96 6.56
C TYR A 10 0.97 12.50 6.78
N HIS A 11 0.08 11.77 7.45
CA HIS A 11 0.30 10.38 7.82
C HIS A 11 -0.37 9.45 6.80
N TYR A 12 0.44 8.54 6.27
CA TYR A 12 0.03 7.48 5.38
C TYR A 12 0.34 6.13 5.99
N SER A 13 -0.47 5.14 5.65
CA SER A 13 -0.16 3.76 5.94
C SER A 13 -0.47 2.87 4.75
N TRP A 14 0.31 1.83 4.54
CA TRP A 14 0.10 0.96 3.39
C TRP A 14 0.41 -0.50 3.66
N ASP A 15 -0.28 -1.36 2.93
CA ASP A 15 -0.05 -2.80 2.98
C ASP A 15 -0.57 -3.52 1.73
N PHE A 16 -0.10 -4.76 1.55
CA PHE A 16 -0.72 -5.72 0.64
C PHE A 16 -1.73 -6.59 1.36
N ALA A 17 -2.95 -6.67 0.82
CA ALA A 17 -3.94 -7.60 1.34
C ALA A 17 -3.48 -9.06 1.19
N GLN A 18 -3.91 -9.91 2.14
CA GLN A 18 -3.82 -11.36 1.98
C GLN A 18 -4.62 -11.83 0.75
N ASN A 19 -4.06 -12.81 0.03
CA ASN A 19 -4.47 -13.32 -1.29
C ASN A 19 -5.97 -13.15 -1.58
N VAL A 20 -6.28 -12.42 -2.64
CA VAL A 20 -7.63 -12.20 -3.15
C VAL A 20 -7.74 -12.93 -4.48
N HIS A 21 -8.91 -13.46 -4.81
CA HIS A 21 -9.11 -14.20 -6.04
C HIS A 21 -10.38 -13.79 -6.76
N PHE A 22 -10.37 -13.88 -8.09
CA PHE A 22 -11.54 -13.70 -8.93
C PHE A 22 -12.07 -15.05 -9.46
N PRO A 23 -13.39 -15.29 -9.46
CA PRO A 23 -14.42 -14.52 -8.76
C PRO A 23 -14.27 -14.68 -7.23
N HIS A 24 -14.48 -13.59 -6.49
CA HIS A 24 -14.48 -13.60 -5.02
C HIS A 24 -15.86 -14.03 -4.52
N HIS A 25 -15.92 -15.05 -3.68
CA HIS A 25 -17.13 -15.43 -2.96
C HIS A 25 -16.83 -15.56 -1.48
N ALA A 26 -17.62 -14.89 -0.63
CA ALA A 26 -17.49 -14.98 0.82
C ALA A 26 -17.83 -16.38 1.38
N GLN A 27 -18.53 -17.21 0.61
CA GLN A 27 -18.91 -18.58 0.97
C GLN A 27 -18.31 -19.57 -0.04
N GLN A 28 -17.76 -20.67 0.45
CA GLN A 28 -17.09 -21.68 -0.38
C GLN A 28 -18.13 -22.45 -1.20
N VAL A 29 -18.24 -22.17 -2.50
CA VAL A 29 -19.22 -22.82 -3.40
C VAL A 29 -18.57 -24.04 -4.05
N GLY A 30 -19.22 -25.21 -3.96
CA GLY A 30 -18.73 -26.50 -4.45
C GLY A 30 -18.16 -26.57 -5.89
N PRO A 31 -18.61 -25.76 -6.88
CA PRO A 31 -18.05 -25.79 -8.24
C PRO A 31 -16.63 -25.21 -8.37
N ILE A 32 -16.16 -24.39 -7.42
CA ILE A 32 -14.81 -23.79 -7.45
C ILE A 32 -13.71 -24.82 -7.15
N TYR A 33 -14.07 -26.01 -6.66
CA TYR A 33 -13.12 -27.08 -6.32
C TYR A 33 -12.27 -27.59 -7.50
N PHE A 34 -12.72 -27.42 -8.74
CA PHE A 34 -12.05 -27.96 -9.93
C PHE A 34 -11.34 -26.91 -10.79
N CYS A 35 -11.44 -25.62 -10.45
CA CYS A 35 -10.81 -24.54 -11.19
C CYS A 35 -9.94 -23.70 -10.25
N SER A 36 -8.68 -23.44 -10.63
CA SER A 36 -7.84 -22.49 -9.90
C SER A 36 -8.37 -21.07 -10.11
N PRO A 37 -8.80 -20.36 -9.05
CA PRO A 37 -9.24 -18.98 -9.15
C PRO A 37 -8.08 -18.08 -9.56
N ARG A 38 -8.34 -17.05 -10.37
CA ARG A 38 -7.31 -16.09 -10.80
C ARG A 38 -6.91 -15.22 -9.61
N LYS A 39 -5.62 -15.12 -9.29
CA LYS A 39 -5.17 -14.31 -8.16
C LYS A 39 -5.26 -12.82 -8.51
N CYS A 40 -5.59 -12.03 -7.50
CA CYS A 40 -5.55 -10.58 -7.53
C CYS A 40 -4.68 -10.08 -6.38
N HIS A 41 -3.65 -9.33 -6.73
CA HIS A 41 -2.84 -8.60 -5.77
C HIS A 41 -3.53 -7.28 -5.46
N VAL A 42 -3.78 -7.04 -4.17
CA VAL A 42 -4.44 -5.81 -3.73
C VAL A 42 -3.48 -5.06 -2.82
N PHE A 43 -3.13 -3.85 -3.23
CA PHE A 43 -2.32 -2.93 -2.43
C PHE A 43 -3.20 -1.77 -1.96
N GLY A 44 -3.15 -1.46 -0.68
CA GLY A 44 -3.93 -0.40 -0.05
C GLY A 44 -3.01 0.72 0.42
N MET A 45 -3.29 1.94 -0.02
CA MET A 45 -2.69 3.17 0.53
C MET A 45 -3.77 3.93 1.30
N CYS A 46 -3.64 3.97 2.62
CA CYS A 46 -4.54 4.69 3.51
C CYS A 46 -3.97 6.07 3.85
N ALA A 47 -4.76 7.10 3.62
CA ALA A 47 -4.53 8.46 4.08
C ALA A 47 -5.17 8.61 5.47
N GLU A 48 -4.39 8.35 6.53
CA GLU A 48 -4.87 8.19 7.91
C GLU A 48 -5.67 9.39 8.40
N GLY A 49 -5.20 10.61 8.10
CA GLY A 49 -5.88 11.85 8.50
C GLY A 49 -7.27 12.04 7.85
N SER A 50 -7.53 11.35 6.72
CA SER A 50 -8.83 11.41 6.02
C SER A 50 -9.68 10.16 6.18
N GLY A 51 -9.12 9.05 6.67
CA GLY A 51 -9.77 7.74 6.71
C GLY A 51 -10.13 7.19 5.34
N LYS A 52 -9.43 7.61 4.28
CA LYS A 52 -9.66 7.13 2.90
C LYS A 52 -8.54 6.19 2.47
N GLN A 53 -8.94 5.08 1.88
CA GLN A 53 -8.01 4.12 1.27
C GLN A 53 -8.19 4.06 -0.24
N VAL A 54 -7.06 4.19 -0.95
CA VAL A 54 -6.97 3.90 -2.37
C VAL A 54 -6.54 2.44 -2.52
N PHE A 55 -7.34 1.67 -3.26
CA PHE A 55 -7.04 0.28 -3.60
C PHE A 55 -6.46 0.20 -5.00
N TYR A 56 -5.31 -0.45 -5.11
CA TYR A 56 -4.73 -0.87 -6.37
C TYR A 56 -5.01 -2.35 -6.56
N LEU A 57 -5.80 -2.67 -7.59
CA LEU A 57 -6.13 -4.04 -7.97
C LEU A 57 -5.23 -4.42 -9.14
N ILE A 58 -4.38 -5.43 -8.93
CA ILE A 58 -3.38 -5.85 -9.88
C ILE A 58 -3.60 -7.31 -10.20
N ASP A 59 -3.64 -7.62 -11.48
CA ASP A 59 -3.82 -8.98 -11.95
C ASP A 59 -2.55 -9.83 -11.75
N GLU A 60 -2.70 -11.14 -11.55
CA GLU A 60 -1.55 -12.06 -11.41
C GLU A 60 -0.59 -12.05 -12.60
N ALA A 61 -1.06 -11.71 -13.81
CA ALA A 61 -0.21 -11.62 -14.99
C ALA A 61 0.69 -10.37 -15.00
N GLU A 62 0.24 -9.30 -14.35
CA GLU A 62 0.93 -7.99 -14.30
C GLU A 62 1.91 -7.93 -13.13
N LEU A 63 1.64 -8.70 -12.07
CA LEU A 63 2.48 -8.75 -10.89
C LEU A 63 2.75 -10.19 -10.48
N PRO A 64 3.83 -10.81 -10.99
CA PRO A 64 4.14 -12.20 -10.68
C PRO A 64 4.45 -12.39 -9.18
N GLU A 65 5.05 -11.39 -8.53
CA GLU A 65 5.33 -11.41 -7.09
C GLU A 65 5.15 -10.03 -6.44
N LYS A 66 4.72 -10.06 -5.18
CA LYS A 66 4.64 -8.87 -4.33
C LYS A 66 6.06 -8.50 -3.86
N GLY A 67 6.74 -7.62 -4.60
CA GLY A 67 8.08 -7.14 -4.28
C GLY A 67 8.14 -5.65 -3.95
N ALA A 68 9.30 -5.21 -3.46
CA ALA A 68 9.54 -3.81 -3.08
C ALA A 68 9.47 -2.82 -4.25
N GLU A 69 9.88 -3.22 -5.45
CA GLU A 69 9.78 -2.37 -6.66
C GLU A 69 8.32 -1.99 -6.96
N SER A 70 7.41 -2.94 -6.72
CA SER A 70 5.97 -2.75 -6.89
C SER A 70 5.42 -1.82 -5.82
N VAL A 71 5.83 -1.99 -4.56
CA VAL A 71 5.48 -1.07 -3.46
C VAL A 71 5.90 0.36 -3.82
N VAL A 72 7.15 0.55 -4.25
CA VAL A 72 7.69 1.86 -4.62
C VAL A 72 6.93 2.47 -5.79
N SER A 73 6.65 1.68 -6.84
CA SER A 73 5.91 2.16 -8.01
C SER A 73 4.49 2.61 -7.65
N LEU A 74 3.78 1.82 -6.84
CA LEU A 74 2.42 2.12 -6.40
C LEU A 74 2.39 3.30 -5.43
N ALA A 75 3.36 3.38 -4.51
CA ALA A 75 3.53 4.52 -3.62
C ALA A 75 3.80 5.80 -4.43
N HIS A 76 4.71 5.76 -5.41
CA HIS A 76 5.03 6.90 -6.25
C HIS A 76 3.81 7.42 -7.01
N HIS A 77 3.10 6.53 -7.69
CA HIS A 77 1.84 6.87 -8.33
C HIS A 77 0.84 7.47 -7.33
N HIS A 78 0.75 6.91 -6.11
CA HIS A 78 -0.16 7.44 -5.10
C HIS A 78 0.15 8.89 -4.73
N PHE A 79 1.41 9.20 -4.48
CA PHE A 79 1.81 10.55 -4.10
C PHE A 79 1.65 11.56 -5.24
N GLN A 80 1.83 11.14 -6.50
CA GLN A 80 1.60 12.01 -7.66
C GLN A 80 0.12 12.36 -7.85
N HIS A 81 -0.78 11.38 -7.68
CA HIS A 81 -2.19 11.55 -8.03
C HIS A 81 -3.10 11.88 -6.85
N PHE A 82 -2.81 11.33 -5.67
CA PHE A 82 -3.64 11.45 -4.47
C PHE A 82 -2.96 12.24 -3.35
N GLY A 83 -1.69 12.62 -3.51
CA GLY A 83 -0.96 13.45 -2.56
C GLY A 83 -1.62 14.83 -2.37
N VAL A 84 -1.60 15.31 -1.13
CA VAL A 84 -2.19 16.59 -0.73
C VAL A 84 -1.20 17.76 -0.84
N GLY A 85 0.02 17.48 -1.29
CA GLY A 85 1.11 18.44 -1.44
C GLY A 85 1.95 18.58 -0.17
N GLU A 86 1.93 17.57 0.70
CA GLU A 86 2.65 17.56 1.97
C GLU A 86 4.16 17.68 1.81
N LYS A 87 4.79 18.51 2.65
CA LYS A 87 6.24 18.59 2.78
C LYS A 87 6.81 17.47 3.66
N HIS A 88 6.06 17.07 4.68
CA HIS A 88 6.47 16.03 5.62
C HIS A 88 5.52 14.84 5.49
N ALA A 89 6.06 13.66 5.19
CA ALA A 89 5.28 12.44 5.11
C ALA A 89 5.70 11.48 6.22
N GLU A 90 4.74 11.08 7.05
CA GLU A 90 4.90 9.98 7.99
C GLU A 90 4.29 8.73 7.37
N ILE A 91 5.03 7.63 7.39
CA ILE A 91 4.62 6.41 6.70
C ILE A 91 4.70 5.23 7.65
N HIS A 92 3.56 4.58 7.86
CA HIS A 92 3.43 3.34 8.63
C HIS A 92 3.24 2.13 7.71
N PHE A 93 4.03 1.09 7.92
CA PHE A 93 3.89 -0.17 7.18
C PHE A 93 4.36 -1.37 8.00
N ASP A 94 3.98 -2.56 7.55
CA ASP A 94 4.33 -3.81 8.21
C ASP A 94 5.82 -4.16 8.07
N ASN A 95 6.32 -5.04 8.92
CA ASN A 95 7.73 -5.44 8.93
C ASN A 95 8.04 -6.55 7.92
N ALA A 96 7.48 -6.48 6.71
CA ALA A 96 7.72 -7.46 5.64
C ALA A 96 9.02 -7.15 4.89
N VAL A 97 10.08 -7.93 5.16
CA VAL A 97 11.43 -7.73 4.59
C VAL A 97 11.45 -7.78 3.05
N GLY A 98 10.61 -8.61 2.44
CA GLY A 98 10.55 -8.74 0.98
C GLY A 98 9.80 -7.62 0.26
N GLN A 99 9.03 -6.81 0.98
CA GLN A 99 8.09 -5.84 0.39
C GLN A 99 8.35 -4.43 0.91
N ASN A 100 8.19 -4.23 2.22
CA ASN A 100 8.13 -2.90 2.80
C ASN A 100 9.42 -2.52 3.54
N LYS A 101 9.97 -3.44 4.35
CA LYS A 101 11.24 -3.22 5.04
C LYS A 101 12.42 -3.72 4.21
N ASN A 102 12.70 -3.04 3.10
CA ASN A 102 13.85 -3.34 2.25
C ASN A 102 14.65 -2.06 1.92
N HIS A 103 15.83 -2.24 1.31
CA HIS A 103 16.66 -1.11 0.87
C HIS A 103 15.98 -0.23 -0.19
N THR A 104 15.21 -0.80 -1.12
CA THR A 104 14.53 -0.08 -2.20
C THR A 104 13.58 0.97 -1.65
N VAL A 105 12.75 0.63 -0.64
CA VAL A 105 11.81 1.58 -0.03
C VAL A 105 12.55 2.73 0.67
N ILE A 106 13.65 2.41 1.38
CA ILE A 106 14.48 3.42 2.03
C ILE A 106 15.14 4.35 1.00
N TRP A 107 15.72 3.77 -0.05
CA TRP A 107 16.38 4.51 -1.13
C TRP A 107 15.38 5.38 -1.89
N TYR A 108 14.16 4.88 -2.10
CA TYR A 108 13.08 5.65 -2.69
C TYR A 108 12.68 6.85 -1.83
N ALA A 109 12.54 6.66 -0.51
CA ALA A 109 12.26 7.76 0.40
C ALA A 109 13.36 8.84 0.37
N MET A 110 14.63 8.41 0.37
CA MET A 110 15.77 9.32 0.22
C MET A 110 15.78 10.03 -1.14
N TRP A 111 15.51 9.32 -2.22
CA TRP A 111 15.47 9.90 -3.56
C TRP A 111 14.40 10.98 -3.67
N ARG A 112 13.22 10.77 -3.07
CA ARG A 112 12.15 11.77 -3.04
C ARG A 112 12.53 13.03 -2.27
N THR A 113 13.23 12.90 -1.14
CA THR A 113 13.67 14.07 -0.39
C THR A 113 14.76 14.83 -1.13
N LEU A 114 15.72 14.12 -1.74
CA LEU A 114 16.78 14.72 -2.55
C LEU A 114 16.26 15.41 -3.83
N THR A 115 15.17 14.92 -4.41
CA THR A 115 14.54 15.53 -5.60
C THR A 115 13.56 16.65 -5.25
N GLY A 116 13.37 16.95 -3.96
CA GLY A 116 12.48 18.03 -3.50
C GLY A 116 10.99 17.71 -3.61
N LEU A 117 10.62 16.44 -3.84
CA LEU A 117 9.21 16.02 -3.84
C LEU A 117 8.60 16.07 -2.43
N HIS A 118 9.45 15.89 -1.42
CA HIS A 118 9.17 16.06 0.01
C HIS A 118 10.39 16.69 0.68
N GLU A 119 10.22 17.36 1.81
CA GLU A 119 11.34 17.83 2.64
C GLU A 119 11.79 16.74 3.62
N THR A 120 10.82 16.03 4.23
CA THR A 120 11.12 14.91 5.13
C THR A 120 10.17 13.74 4.90
N MET A 121 10.70 12.54 5.10
CA MET A 121 9.94 11.30 5.06
C MET A 121 10.37 10.40 6.22
N SER A 122 9.43 10.09 7.10
CA SER A 122 9.63 9.20 8.25
C SER A 122 9.05 7.83 7.92
N LEU A 123 9.90 6.80 7.98
CA LEU A 123 9.51 5.41 7.74
C LEU A 123 9.40 4.68 9.08
N ASN A 124 8.19 4.28 9.44
CA ASN A 124 7.90 3.62 10.71
C ASN A 124 7.44 2.18 10.44
N CYS A 125 8.33 1.22 10.70
CA CYS A 125 8.00 -0.20 10.61
C CYS A 125 7.30 -0.66 11.89
N MET A 126 6.18 -1.35 11.75
CA MET A 126 5.47 -1.90 12.90
C MET A 126 6.24 -3.04 13.58
N ILE A 127 5.96 -3.24 14.87
CA ILE A 127 6.52 -4.36 15.64
C ILE A 127 5.87 -5.67 15.18
N THR A 128 6.68 -6.70 14.96
CA THR A 128 6.21 -8.03 14.58
C THR A 128 5.19 -8.54 15.61
N GLY A 129 4.03 -8.99 15.14
CA GLY A 129 2.92 -9.45 15.99
C GLY A 129 1.86 -8.39 16.31
N HIS A 130 2.16 -7.11 16.11
CA HIS A 130 1.21 -5.99 16.25
C HIS A 130 0.96 -5.32 14.90
N THR A 131 0.62 -6.12 13.89
CA THR A 131 0.58 -5.70 12.48
C THR A 131 -0.82 -5.40 11.97
N LYS A 132 -1.82 -5.20 12.84
CA LYS A 132 -3.18 -4.81 12.42
C LYS A 132 -3.33 -3.30 12.48
N PHE A 133 -3.62 -2.68 11.34
CA PHE A 133 -3.71 -1.23 11.21
C PHE A 133 -4.76 -0.83 10.15
N ALA A 134 -4.83 0.45 9.80
CA ALA A 134 -5.91 0.97 8.97
C ALA A 134 -6.09 0.22 7.63
N PRO A 135 -5.03 -0.19 6.90
CA PRO A 135 -5.18 -0.95 5.68
C PRO A 135 -5.92 -2.27 5.86
N ASP A 136 -5.63 -3.02 6.91
CA ASP A 136 -6.33 -4.27 7.24
C ASP A 136 -7.81 -4.06 7.52
N TYR A 137 -8.14 -2.99 8.25
CA TYR A 137 -9.53 -2.64 8.52
C TYR A 137 -10.31 -2.39 7.23
N HIS A 138 -9.74 -1.59 6.32
CA HIS A 138 -10.35 -1.31 5.03
C HIS A 138 -10.42 -2.55 4.12
N PHE A 139 -9.41 -3.42 4.11
CA PHE A 139 -9.48 -4.70 3.41
C PHE A 139 -10.61 -5.58 3.95
N GLY A 140 -10.80 -5.61 5.27
CA GLY A 140 -11.88 -6.35 5.92
C GLY A 140 -13.26 -5.88 5.44
N ILE A 141 -13.50 -4.56 5.42
CA ILE A 141 -14.76 -4.00 4.92
C ILE A 141 -14.94 -4.29 3.43
N TRP A 142 -13.88 -4.15 2.64
CA TRP A 142 -13.94 -4.36 1.20
C TRP A 142 -14.26 -5.82 0.83
N LYS A 143 -13.69 -6.80 1.54
CA LYS A 143 -13.93 -8.24 1.31
C LYS A 143 -15.32 -8.73 1.72
N LEU A 144 -16.05 -7.97 2.54
CA LEU A 144 -17.41 -8.27 2.98
C LEU A 144 -18.48 -7.89 1.96
N LYS A 145 -18.16 -7.02 1.00
CA LYS A 145 -19.03 -6.64 -0.10
C LYS A 145 -18.84 -7.58 -1.28
#